data_AF-A0A953NFN5-F1
#
_entry.id   AF-A0A953NFN5-F1
#
_cell.length_a   1.000
_cell.length_b   1.000
_cell.length_c   1.000
_cell.angle_alpha   90.00
_cell.angle_beta   90.00
_cell.angle_gamma   90.00
#
_symmetry.space_group_name_H-M   'P 1'
#
loop_
_entity.id
_entity.type
_entity.pdbx_description
1 polymer ?
#
loop_
_entity_poly.entity_id
_entity_poly.type
_entity_poly.pdbx_seq_one_letter_code
_entity_poly.pdbx_strand_id
1 'polypeptide(L)'
;MQSDLIYVLSAGHGEFERLVVAPGDAEEAFYLTGLAMNISWKYQMLSIVISDKEVSESTFSFDEKNTIFVTPQKPLIWNGKGSYLRYKETKNGISPLSFPGTKGALVKGTGYEHNEMGIATEDEKEIELMQNKRMRKYELMKKEVNKIKNSKKAVMAWGLTKGPAIEAAEKLGIKVIQPLILNPFPESQIKKALLGVNQLLVVEVNTD
;
A
#
# COMPACT_ATOMS: atom_id res chain seq x y z
N MET A 1 15.67 -9.39 2.91
CA MET A 1 16.77 -8.75 2.14
C MET A 1 16.13 -7.71 1.24
N GLN A 2 16.86 -6.73 0.70
CA GLN A 2 16.24 -5.68 -0.12
C GLN A 2 16.09 -6.08 -1.61
N SER A 3 16.65 -7.23 -1.99
CA SER A 3 16.63 -7.79 -3.34
C SER A 3 15.23 -8.14 -3.86
N ASP A 4 14.26 -8.38 -2.97
CA ASP A 4 12.92 -8.82 -3.35
C ASP A 4 12.04 -7.68 -3.92
N LEU A 5 12.50 -6.42 -3.90
CA LEU A 5 11.68 -5.26 -4.25
C LEU A 5 11.13 -5.33 -5.69
N ILE A 6 11.99 -5.56 -6.69
CA ILE A 6 11.58 -5.63 -8.09
C ILE A 6 10.56 -6.74 -8.29
N TYR A 7 10.77 -7.91 -7.66
CA TYR A 7 9.82 -9.00 -7.67
C TYR A 7 8.50 -8.61 -7.01
N VAL A 8 8.48 -7.98 -5.83
CA VAL A 8 7.23 -7.55 -5.18
C VAL A 8 6.45 -6.52 -6.01
N LEU A 9 7.14 -5.63 -6.73
CA LEU A 9 6.54 -4.62 -7.61
C LEU A 9 6.00 -5.20 -8.92
N SER A 10 6.60 -6.27 -9.46
CA SER A 10 6.30 -6.82 -10.79
C SER A 10 5.65 -8.21 -10.81
N ALA A 11 5.67 -8.96 -9.70
CA ALA A 11 5.15 -10.33 -9.63
C ALA A 11 3.68 -10.41 -10.05
N GLY A 12 3.28 -11.57 -10.56
CA GLY A 12 1.92 -11.90 -11.01
C GLY A 12 1.61 -11.43 -12.44
N HIS A 13 0.70 -12.12 -13.11
CA HIS A 13 0.33 -11.83 -14.50
C HIS A 13 -0.84 -10.84 -14.59
N GLY A 14 -0.79 -9.96 -15.59
CA GLY A 14 -1.78 -8.90 -15.82
C GLY A 14 -1.56 -7.66 -14.94
N GLU A 15 -2.40 -6.65 -15.13
CA GLU A 15 -2.39 -5.45 -14.29
C GLU A 15 -3.24 -5.70 -13.03
N PHE A 16 -2.59 -5.70 -11.86
CA PHE A 16 -3.28 -5.70 -10.58
C PHE A 16 -2.60 -4.76 -9.60
N GLU A 17 -3.41 -3.94 -8.95
CA GLU A 17 -2.92 -2.81 -8.19
C GLU A 17 -2.79 -3.16 -6.70
N ARG A 18 -1.63 -2.80 -6.13
CA ARG A 18 -1.16 -3.23 -4.82
C ARG A 18 -0.60 -2.05 -4.04
N LEU A 19 -0.88 -1.96 -2.74
CA LEU A 19 -0.07 -1.15 -1.83
C LEU A 19 1.20 -1.93 -1.52
N VAL A 20 2.37 -1.28 -1.58
CA VAL A 20 3.65 -1.84 -1.12
C VAL A 20 4.29 -0.83 -0.19
N VAL A 21 4.60 -1.25 1.04
CA VAL A 21 5.25 -0.44 2.08
C VAL A 21 6.46 -1.18 2.66
N ALA A 22 7.46 -0.44 3.11
CA ALA A 22 8.70 -1.02 3.65
C ALA A 22 9.15 -0.28 4.93
N PRO A 23 8.78 -0.77 6.13
CA PRO A 23 9.26 -0.21 7.40
C PRO A 23 10.76 -0.40 7.58
N GLY A 24 11.43 0.60 8.16
CA GLY A 24 12.84 0.54 8.54
C GLY A 24 13.13 0.36 10.04
N ASP A 25 12.10 0.33 10.87
CA ASP A 25 12.17 0.04 12.31
C ASP A 25 10.82 -0.50 12.83
N ALA A 26 10.77 -0.82 14.13
CA ALA A 26 9.57 -1.37 14.77
C ALA A 26 8.39 -0.38 14.88
N GLU A 27 8.63 0.93 15.04
CA GLU A 27 7.55 1.92 15.10
C GLU A 27 6.86 2.05 13.73
N GLU A 28 7.67 2.10 12.66
CA GLU A 28 7.18 2.06 11.29
C GLU A 28 6.52 0.73 10.96
N ALA A 29 7.05 -0.41 11.43
CA ALA A 29 6.43 -1.72 11.19
C ALA A 29 5.04 -1.80 11.83
N PHE A 30 4.89 -1.31 13.06
CA PHE A 30 3.60 -1.23 13.75
C PHE A 30 2.60 -0.34 13.00
N TYR A 31 3.00 0.90 12.68
CA TYR A 31 2.15 1.86 11.98
C TYR A 31 1.78 1.41 10.55
N LEU A 32 2.76 1.02 9.74
CA LEU A 32 2.54 0.65 8.35
C LEU A 32 1.75 -0.65 8.20
N THR A 33 1.88 -1.61 9.13
CA THR A 33 1.04 -2.82 9.14
C THR A 33 -0.43 -2.47 9.46
N GLY A 34 -0.68 -1.63 10.46
CA GLY A 34 -2.04 -1.14 10.76
C GLY A 34 -2.64 -0.35 9.59
N LEU A 35 -1.85 0.50 8.93
CA LEU A 35 -2.24 1.23 7.74
C LEU A 35 -2.56 0.28 6.57
N ALA A 36 -1.70 -0.70 6.30
CA ALA A 36 -1.89 -1.69 5.24
C ALA A 36 -3.17 -2.52 5.46
N MET A 37 -3.49 -2.89 6.70
CA MET A 37 -4.75 -3.54 7.05
C MET A 37 -5.96 -2.63 6.76
N ASN A 38 -5.90 -1.37 7.18
CA ASN A 38 -6.95 -0.39 6.88
C ASN A 38 -7.16 -0.18 5.38
N ILE A 39 -6.08 -0.02 4.61
CA ILE A 39 -6.15 0.14 3.14
C ILE A 39 -6.72 -1.13 2.49
N SER A 40 -6.27 -2.32 2.91
CA SER A 40 -6.77 -3.60 2.39
C SER A 40 -8.27 -3.76 2.59
N TRP A 41 -8.80 -3.43 3.77
CA TRP A 41 -10.24 -3.50 4.05
C TRP A 41 -11.05 -2.43 3.32
N LYS A 42 -10.57 -1.19 3.31
CA LYS A 42 -11.24 -0.05 2.70
C LYS A 42 -11.32 -0.14 1.19
N TYR A 43 -10.21 -0.54 0.56
CA TYR A 43 -10.03 -0.57 -0.90
C TYR A 43 -10.06 -1.98 -1.49
N GLN A 44 -10.21 -3.04 -0.68
CA GLN A 44 -10.36 -4.43 -1.15
C GLN A 44 -9.29 -4.79 -2.19
N MET A 45 -8.04 -4.57 -1.82
CA MET A 45 -6.85 -4.76 -2.66
C MET A 45 -5.73 -5.38 -1.83
N LEU A 46 -4.74 -5.92 -2.53
CA LEU A 46 -3.54 -6.46 -1.91
C LEU A 46 -2.71 -5.32 -1.30
N SER A 47 -2.30 -5.48 -0.05
CA SER A 47 -1.23 -4.69 0.56
C SER A 47 -0.09 -5.62 0.95
N ILE A 48 1.14 -5.23 0.64
CA ILE A 48 2.36 -5.99 0.90
C ILE A 48 3.24 -5.14 1.82
N VAL A 49 3.65 -5.73 2.95
CA VAL A 49 4.62 -5.14 3.86
C VAL A 49 5.95 -5.86 3.63
N ILE A 50 6.94 -5.18 3.06
CA ILE A 50 8.29 -5.70 2.88
C ILE A 50 9.08 -5.38 4.15
N SER A 51 9.19 -6.35 5.06
CA SER A 51 10.12 -6.28 6.18
C SER A 51 11.44 -6.96 5.83
N ASP A 52 12.50 -6.58 6.52
CA ASP A 52 13.76 -7.33 6.51
C ASP A 52 13.96 -8.12 7.82
N LYS A 53 15.07 -8.88 7.86
CA LYS A 53 15.43 -9.76 8.97
C LYS A 53 15.72 -8.96 10.25
N GLU A 54 16.38 -7.81 10.14
CA GLU A 54 16.86 -7.06 11.29
C GLU A 54 15.70 -6.36 12.01
N VAL A 55 14.76 -5.78 11.26
CA VAL A 55 13.49 -5.28 11.81
C VAL A 55 12.66 -6.40 12.46
N SER A 56 12.79 -7.65 11.99
CA SER A 56 12.00 -8.80 12.47
C SER A 56 12.60 -9.52 13.70
N GLU A 57 13.93 -9.55 13.84
CA GLU A 57 14.64 -10.28 14.90
C GLU A 57 15.20 -9.37 16.00
N SER A 58 15.29 -8.05 15.78
CA SER A 58 15.86 -7.10 16.76
C SER A 58 14.82 -6.58 17.76
N THR A 59 15.30 -6.22 18.95
CA THR A 59 14.50 -5.56 19.98
C THR A 59 14.68 -4.04 19.94
N PHE A 60 13.58 -3.30 19.93
CA PHE A 60 13.57 -1.84 19.88
C PHE A 60 12.94 -1.25 21.14
N SER A 61 13.45 -0.10 21.60
CA SER A 61 12.83 0.73 22.63
C SER A 61 12.13 1.91 21.98
N PHE A 62 10.85 2.12 22.27
CA PHE A 62 10.03 3.20 21.75
C PHE A 62 9.28 3.93 22.88
N ASP A 63 8.93 5.20 22.67
CA ASP A 63 8.08 5.95 23.59
C ASP A 63 6.62 5.85 23.13
N GLU A 64 5.78 5.22 23.95
CA GLU A 64 4.34 5.10 23.71
C GLU A 64 3.67 6.46 23.42
N LYS A 65 4.17 7.55 24.03
CA LYS A 65 3.63 8.91 23.83
C LYS A 65 3.89 9.46 22.45
N ASN A 66 4.94 9.00 21.78
CA ASN A 66 5.31 9.40 20.41
C ASN A 66 4.83 8.38 19.37
N THR A 67 4.39 7.20 19.80
CA THR A 67 3.91 6.11 18.95
C THR A 67 2.57 6.47 18.30
N ILE A 68 2.51 6.44 16.96
CA ILE A 68 1.27 6.72 16.22
C ILE A 68 0.42 5.44 16.14
N PHE A 69 -0.57 5.34 17.01
CA PHE A 69 -1.55 4.24 16.97
C PHE A 69 -2.50 4.37 15.78
N VAL A 70 -2.67 3.28 15.02
CA VAL A 70 -3.59 3.24 13.89
C VAL A 70 -5.00 2.84 14.35
N THR A 71 -5.94 3.78 14.28
CA THR A 71 -7.36 3.49 14.51
C THR A 71 -7.90 2.53 13.42
N PRO A 72 -8.48 1.37 13.79
CA PRO A 72 -9.07 0.45 12.82
C PRO A 72 -10.24 1.07 12.05
N GLN A 73 -10.21 0.99 10.72
CA GLN A 73 -11.29 1.45 9.84
C GLN A 73 -12.18 0.27 9.44
N LYS A 74 -13.50 0.46 9.54
CA LYS A 74 -14.48 -0.54 9.08
C LYS A 74 -14.60 -0.51 7.56
N PRO A 75 -14.65 -1.66 6.87
CA PRO A 75 -14.91 -1.71 5.44
C PRO A 75 -16.35 -1.25 5.11
N LEU A 76 -16.60 -0.92 3.85
CA LEU A 76 -17.95 -0.66 3.35
C LEU A 76 -18.75 -1.98 3.34
N ILE A 77 -19.79 -2.08 4.16
CA ILE A 77 -20.67 -3.27 4.28
C ILE A 77 -21.99 -3.06 3.52
N TRP A 78 -22.52 -4.12 2.91
CA TRP A 78 -23.84 -4.13 2.29
C TRP A 78 -24.96 -3.92 3.32
N ASN A 79 -25.92 -3.05 2.99
CA ASN A 79 -26.98 -2.61 3.90
C ASN A 79 -28.18 -3.56 4.00
N GLY A 80 -28.09 -4.77 3.45
CA GLY A 80 -29.17 -5.77 3.46
C GLY A 80 -30.36 -5.46 2.54
N LYS A 81 -30.27 -4.44 1.66
CA LYS A 81 -31.37 -4.03 0.76
C LYS A 81 -31.11 -4.44 -0.69
N GLY A 82 -32.17 -4.93 -1.34
CA GLY A 82 -32.16 -5.39 -2.74
C GLY A 82 -31.41 -6.71 -2.92
N SER A 83 -31.04 -7.03 -4.16
CA SER A 83 -30.14 -8.16 -4.45
C SER A 83 -28.69 -7.78 -4.12
N TYR A 84 -27.95 -8.68 -3.46
CA TYR A 84 -26.53 -8.48 -3.23
C TYR A 84 -25.72 -8.68 -4.52
N LEU A 85 -24.80 -7.74 -4.79
CA LEU A 85 -23.88 -7.77 -5.93
C LEU A 85 -22.46 -7.59 -5.38
N ARG A 86 -21.66 -8.67 -5.34
CA ARG A 86 -20.31 -8.67 -4.75
C ARG A 86 -19.39 -7.66 -5.44
N TYR A 87 -19.51 -7.52 -6.75
CA TYR A 87 -18.68 -6.68 -7.58
C TYR A 87 -19.47 -5.48 -8.12
N LYS A 88 -20.48 -5.01 -7.37
CA LYS A 88 -21.33 -3.87 -7.73
C LYS A 88 -20.52 -2.69 -8.27
N GLU A 89 -20.89 -2.18 -9.42
CA GLU A 89 -20.33 -0.97 -10.01
C GLU A 89 -20.69 0.26 -9.18
N THR A 90 -19.68 1.09 -8.90
CA THR A 90 -19.82 2.28 -8.07
C THR A 90 -18.87 3.38 -8.55
N LYS A 91 -19.28 4.65 -8.37
CA LYS A 91 -18.50 5.84 -8.77
C LYS A 91 -17.05 5.86 -8.25
N ASN A 92 -16.77 5.15 -7.14
CA ASN A 92 -15.44 5.04 -6.54
C ASN A 92 -14.77 3.66 -6.71
N GLY A 93 -15.39 2.73 -7.44
CA GLY A 93 -14.91 1.37 -7.68
C GLY A 93 -15.02 0.40 -6.49
N ILE A 94 -15.42 0.88 -5.30
CA ILE A 94 -15.54 0.08 -4.08
C ILE A 94 -16.97 -0.50 -3.99
N SER A 95 -17.08 -1.82 -4.08
CA SER A 95 -18.35 -2.54 -3.92
C SER A 95 -18.59 -2.88 -2.44
N PRO A 96 -19.81 -2.78 -1.90
CA PRO A 96 -20.08 -3.18 -0.52
C PRO A 96 -19.78 -4.68 -0.26
N LEU A 97 -19.06 -4.97 0.82
CA LEU A 97 -18.79 -6.34 1.26
C LEU A 97 -20.01 -6.96 1.93
N SER A 98 -20.13 -8.27 1.76
CA SER A 98 -20.92 -9.16 2.59
C SER A 98 -20.11 -10.44 2.80
N PHE A 99 -20.41 -11.19 3.86
CA PHE A 99 -19.64 -12.36 4.27
C PHE A 99 -20.50 -13.63 4.19
N PRO A 100 -19.90 -14.81 3.94
CA PRO A 100 -20.62 -16.08 3.97
C PRO A 100 -21.49 -16.23 5.23
N GLY A 101 -22.71 -16.72 5.06
CA GLY A 101 -23.73 -16.79 6.13
C GLY A 101 -24.61 -15.55 6.28
N THR A 102 -24.31 -14.43 5.60
CA THR A 102 -25.21 -13.26 5.61
C THR A 102 -26.52 -13.55 4.86
N LYS A 103 -27.65 -13.49 5.56
CA LYS A 103 -28.98 -13.75 4.96
C LYS A 103 -29.24 -12.81 3.77
N GLY A 104 -29.59 -13.38 2.62
CA GLY A 104 -29.89 -12.64 1.39
C GLY A 104 -28.66 -12.23 0.57
N ALA A 105 -27.44 -12.57 0.99
CA ALA A 105 -26.22 -12.31 0.22
C ALA A 105 -25.63 -13.61 -0.36
N LEU A 106 -25.58 -13.71 -1.68
CA LEU A 106 -24.76 -14.71 -2.36
C LEU A 106 -23.34 -14.14 -2.55
N VAL A 107 -22.40 -14.58 -1.70
CA VAL A 107 -20.99 -14.16 -1.77
C VAL A 107 -20.22 -15.13 -2.66
N LYS A 108 -19.89 -14.69 -3.88
CA LYS A 108 -19.08 -15.46 -4.84
C LYS A 108 -17.76 -14.75 -5.10
N GLY A 109 -16.66 -15.51 -5.12
CA GLY A 109 -15.35 -15.08 -5.60
C GLY A 109 -14.91 -15.91 -6.80
N THR A 110 -14.19 -15.30 -7.74
CA THR A 110 -13.63 -15.97 -8.92
C THR A 110 -12.35 -15.25 -9.37
N GLY A 111 -11.42 -16.00 -9.97
CA GLY A 111 -10.20 -15.45 -10.59
C GLY A 111 -10.38 -15.07 -12.07
N TYR A 112 -11.41 -15.59 -12.74
CA TYR A 112 -11.82 -15.13 -14.06
C TYR A 112 -12.39 -13.71 -14.00
N GLU A 113 -12.36 -12.97 -15.11
CA GLU A 113 -13.13 -11.73 -15.23
C GLU A 113 -14.63 -12.01 -15.05
N HIS A 114 -15.36 -11.05 -14.45
CA HIS A 114 -16.68 -11.34 -13.93
C HIS A 114 -17.58 -10.10 -13.85
N ASN A 115 -18.88 -10.31 -14.04
CA ASN A 115 -19.88 -9.26 -13.86
C ASN A 115 -20.15 -8.92 -12.37
N GLU A 116 -21.07 -7.98 -12.11
CA GLU A 116 -21.40 -7.50 -10.75
C GLU A 116 -21.79 -8.61 -9.75
N MET A 117 -22.31 -9.75 -10.24
CA MET A 117 -22.67 -10.93 -9.43
C MET A 117 -21.50 -11.88 -9.15
N GLY A 118 -20.34 -11.69 -9.78
CA GLY A 118 -19.22 -12.64 -9.71
C GLY A 118 -19.41 -13.85 -10.63
N ILE A 119 -20.26 -13.74 -11.66
CA ILE A 119 -20.37 -14.76 -12.72
C ILE A 119 -19.29 -14.46 -13.76
N ALA A 120 -18.55 -15.49 -14.16
CA ALA A 120 -17.48 -15.34 -15.14
C ALA A 120 -18.06 -14.87 -16.48
N THR A 121 -17.35 -13.97 -17.16
CA THR A 121 -17.80 -13.34 -18.41
C THR A 121 -16.66 -13.17 -19.39
N GLU A 122 -16.99 -13.24 -20.67
CA GLU A 122 -16.11 -12.94 -21.80
C GLU A 122 -16.65 -11.76 -22.64
N ASP A 123 -17.70 -11.07 -22.15
CA ASP A 123 -18.25 -9.88 -22.82
C ASP A 123 -17.32 -8.68 -22.67
N GLU A 124 -16.91 -8.11 -23.81
CA GLU A 124 -15.97 -6.98 -23.91
C GLU A 124 -16.35 -5.79 -23.01
N LYS A 125 -17.65 -5.45 -22.92
CA LYS A 125 -18.13 -4.29 -22.16
C LYS A 125 -18.17 -4.58 -20.66
N GLU A 126 -18.52 -5.79 -20.26
CA GLU A 126 -18.43 -6.21 -18.85
C GLU A 126 -16.95 -6.25 -18.39
N ILE A 127 -16.05 -6.77 -19.24
CA ILE A 127 -14.59 -6.78 -19.00
C ILE A 127 -14.08 -5.35 -18.82
N GLU A 128 -14.32 -4.46 -19.79
CA GLU A 128 -13.88 -3.05 -19.75
C GLU A 128 -14.43 -2.34 -18.51
N LEU A 129 -15.71 -2.53 -18.19
CA LEU A 129 -16.36 -1.91 -17.03
C LEU A 129 -15.64 -2.29 -15.73
N MET A 130 -15.30 -3.58 -15.58
CA MET A 130 -14.73 -4.14 -14.35
C MET A 130 -13.22 -3.84 -14.21
N GLN A 131 -12.49 -3.77 -15.32
CA GLN A 131 -11.13 -3.24 -15.34
C GLN A 131 -11.10 -1.76 -14.91
N ASN A 132 -11.90 -0.91 -15.56
CA ASN A 132 -12.00 0.51 -15.23
C ASN A 132 -12.47 0.75 -13.78
N LYS A 133 -13.31 -0.14 -13.25
CA LYS A 133 -13.75 -0.13 -11.85
C LYS A 133 -12.61 -0.40 -10.86
N ARG A 134 -11.71 -1.35 -11.16
CA ARG A 134 -10.51 -1.62 -10.35
C ARG A 134 -9.55 -0.42 -10.40
N MET A 135 -9.32 0.13 -11.59
CA MET A 135 -8.50 1.34 -11.75
C MET A 135 -9.04 2.56 -10.97
N ARG A 136 -10.36 2.81 -10.98
CA ARG A 136 -10.98 3.88 -10.16
C ARG A 136 -10.68 3.72 -8.66
N LYS A 137 -10.73 2.48 -8.18
CA LYS A 137 -10.48 2.09 -6.78
C LYS A 137 -9.00 2.29 -6.42
N TYR A 138 -8.08 1.95 -7.32
CA TYR A 138 -6.65 2.20 -7.16
C TYR A 138 -6.29 3.68 -7.13
N GLU A 139 -6.79 4.47 -8.08
CA GLU A 139 -6.52 5.91 -8.14
C GLU A 139 -7.10 6.65 -6.91
N LEU A 140 -8.19 6.16 -6.31
CA LEU A 140 -8.68 6.69 -5.03
C LEU A 140 -7.75 6.33 -3.85
N MET A 141 -7.23 5.10 -3.79
CA MET A 141 -6.24 4.69 -2.77
C MET A 141 -4.96 5.51 -2.89
N LYS A 142 -4.43 5.64 -4.11
CA LYS A 142 -3.25 6.45 -4.44
C LYS A 142 -3.39 7.90 -3.98
N LYS A 143 -4.58 8.50 -4.14
CA LYS A 143 -4.87 9.86 -3.63
C LYS A 143 -4.97 9.97 -2.11
N GLU A 144 -5.27 8.88 -1.41
CA GLU A 144 -5.27 8.84 0.05
C GLU A 144 -3.86 8.70 0.61
N VAL A 145 -3.10 7.67 0.17
CA VAL A 145 -1.76 7.38 0.71
C VAL A 145 -0.74 8.48 0.39
N ASN A 146 -0.89 9.19 -0.73
CA ASN A 146 -0.05 10.34 -1.08
C ASN A 146 -0.19 11.54 -0.11
N LYS A 147 -1.16 11.56 0.81
CA LYS A 147 -1.29 12.63 1.82
C LYS A 147 -0.36 12.44 3.02
N ILE A 148 0.29 11.29 3.15
CA ILE A 148 1.26 11.00 4.21
C ILE A 148 2.52 11.85 3.97
N LYS A 149 3.02 12.51 5.03
CA LYS A 149 4.10 13.49 4.95
C LYS A 149 5.47 12.81 5.09
N ASN A 150 6.38 13.10 4.16
CA ASN A 150 7.79 12.67 4.26
C ASN A 150 8.67 13.76 4.87
N SER A 151 9.80 13.33 5.46
CA SER A 151 10.79 14.21 6.08
C SER A 151 11.50 15.12 5.06
N LYS A 152 12.02 16.25 5.55
CA LYS A 152 12.83 17.17 4.76
C LYS A 152 14.30 16.94 5.07
N LYS A 153 14.94 16.13 4.22
CA LYS A 153 16.19 16.49 3.53
C LYS A 153 16.37 15.55 2.29
N ALA A 154 17.44 14.71 2.10
CA ALA A 154 17.73 13.73 0.99
C ALA A 154 19.11 12.98 1.02
N VAL A 155 19.11 11.74 1.53
CA VAL A 155 19.98 10.57 1.25
C VAL A 155 18.89 9.51 1.19
N MET A 156 18.76 8.82 0.07
CA MET A 156 17.61 7.95 -0.13
C MET A 156 17.91 6.57 0.43
N ALA A 157 17.19 6.21 1.49
CA ALA A 157 17.26 4.91 2.14
C ALA A 157 15.84 4.41 2.37
N TRP A 158 15.64 3.10 2.28
CA TRP A 158 14.36 2.43 2.55
C TRP A 158 14.61 1.19 3.42
N GLY A 159 13.59 0.65 4.10
CA GLY A 159 13.78 -0.45 5.06
C GLY A 159 14.90 -0.18 6.09
N LEU A 160 15.53 -1.25 6.60
CA LEU A 160 16.71 -1.24 7.48
C LEU A 160 17.71 -0.10 7.23
N THR A 161 18.06 0.18 5.97
CA THR A 161 19.11 1.16 5.65
C THR A 161 18.83 2.58 6.13
N LYS A 162 17.56 2.88 6.49
CA LYS A 162 17.15 4.10 7.20
C LYS A 162 18.09 4.44 8.36
N GLY A 163 18.33 3.51 9.29
CA GLY A 163 19.05 3.79 10.54
C GLY A 163 20.47 4.29 10.30
N PRO A 164 21.34 3.50 9.64
CA PRO A 164 22.69 3.92 9.26
C PRO A 164 22.72 5.17 8.37
N ALA A 165 21.74 5.34 7.47
CA ALA A 165 21.65 6.53 6.62
C ALA A 165 21.32 7.80 7.41
N ILE A 166 20.49 7.72 8.46
CA ILE A 166 20.23 8.84 9.38
C ILE A 166 21.49 9.21 10.15
N GLU A 167 22.16 8.26 10.79
CA GLU A 167 23.36 8.52 11.58
C GLU A 167 24.50 9.13 10.72
N ALA A 168 24.71 8.61 9.51
CA ALA A 168 25.67 9.17 8.57
C ALA A 168 25.27 10.58 8.11
N ALA A 169 23.98 10.79 7.83
CA ALA A 169 23.48 12.09 7.37
C ALA A 169 23.57 13.20 8.42
N GLU A 170 23.34 12.87 9.70
CA GLU A 170 23.52 13.78 10.82
C GLU A 170 24.98 14.22 10.95
N LYS A 171 25.93 13.27 10.96
CA LYS A 171 27.37 13.54 11.04
C LYS A 171 27.90 14.40 9.89
N LEU A 172 27.38 14.18 8.68
CA LEU A 172 27.79 14.90 7.48
C LEU A 172 27.03 16.23 7.28
N GLY A 173 26.08 16.58 8.15
CA GLY A 173 25.20 17.74 7.99
C GLY A 173 24.24 17.64 6.79
N ILE A 174 24.30 16.52 6.07
CA ILE A 174 23.41 16.18 4.98
C ILE A 174 22.08 15.70 5.57
N LYS A 175 21.45 14.77 4.88
CA LYS A 175 20.17 15.01 4.27
C LYS A 175 19.55 13.60 4.18
N VAL A 176 18.28 13.37 4.58
CA VAL A 176 17.62 12.04 4.50
C VAL A 176 16.23 12.12 3.84
N ILE A 177 15.96 11.23 2.87
CA ILE A 177 14.63 10.95 2.29
C ILE A 177 14.37 9.46 2.50
N GLN A 178 13.21 9.12 3.03
CA GLN A 178 12.77 7.73 3.13
C GLN A 178 11.40 7.59 2.44
N PRO A 179 11.29 6.76 1.38
CA PRO A 179 9.99 6.36 0.84
C PRO A 179 9.43 5.20 1.67
N LEU A 180 8.45 5.49 2.53
CA LEU A 180 7.73 4.46 3.31
C LEU A 180 6.77 3.63 2.45
N ILE A 181 6.27 4.24 1.37
CA ILE A 181 5.41 3.62 0.36
C ILE A 181 6.23 3.49 -0.92
N LEU A 182 6.38 2.25 -1.40
CA LEU A 182 7.11 1.92 -2.61
C LEU A 182 6.16 1.76 -3.81
N ASN A 183 4.90 1.34 -3.57
CA ASN A 183 3.83 1.43 -4.56
C ASN A 183 2.49 1.82 -3.91
N PRO A 184 1.73 2.79 -4.44
CA PRO A 184 2.10 3.71 -5.51
C PRO A 184 3.23 4.66 -5.07
N PHE A 185 4.28 4.79 -5.87
CA PHE A 185 5.44 5.59 -5.52
C PHE A 185 5.09 7.09 -5.36
N PRO A 186 5.50 7.77 -4.27
CA PRO A 186 5.10 9.15 -3.97
C PRO A 186 5.91 10.20 -4.76
N GLU A 187 5.85 10.12 -6.09
CA GLU A 187 6.65 10.94 -7.02
C GLU A 187 6.65 12.43 -6.69
N SER A 188 5.48 13.03 -6.43
CA SER A 188 5.37 14.49 -6.25
C SER A 188 6.08 14.98 -4.98
N GLN A 189 6.08 14.13 -3.95
CA GLN A 189 6.68 14.39 -2.65
C GLN A 189 8.19 14.18 -2.73
N ILE A 190 8.64 13.13 -3.43
CA ILE A 190 10.06 12.87 -3.71
C ILE A 190 10.66 13.97 -4.58
N LYS A 191 10.03 14.33 -5.71
CA LYS A 191 10.43 15.45 -6.58
C LYS A 191 10.54 16.76 -5.79
N LYS A 192 9.59 17.05 -4.89
CA LYS A 192 9.63 18.22 -4.01
C LYS A 192 10.74 18.17 -2.95
N ALA A 193 11.06 16.99 -2.40
CA ALA A 193 12.15 16.82 -1.44
C ALA A 193 13.55 16.91 -2.08
N LEU A 194 13.66 16.54 -3.35
CA LEU A 194 14.88 16.63 -4.16
C LEU A 194 15.17 18.05 -4.71
N LEU A 195 14.28 19.04 -4.51
CA LEU A 195 14.56 20.42 -4.91
C LEU A 195 15.82 20.96 -4.19
N GLY A 196 16.75 21.51 -4.97
CA GLY A 196 18.05 22.01 -4.48
C GLY A 196 19.06 20.92 -4.11
N VAL A 197 18.85 19.67 -4.55
CA VAL A 197 19.80 18.56 -4.35
C VAL A 197 20.66 18.38 -5.59
N ASN A 198 21.94 18.68 -5.47
CA ASN A 198 22.90 18.57 -6.58
C ASN A 198 23.45 17.13 -6.74
N GLN A 199 23.42 16.33 -5.68
CA GLN A 199 23.87 14.94 -5.68
C GLN A 199 22.94 14.12 -4.79
N LEU A 200 22.44 13.00 -5.33
CA LEU A 200 21.63 12.04 -4.60
C LEU A 200 22.44 10.77 -4.37
N LEU A 201 22.55 10.34 -3.12
CA LEU A 201 23.06 9.03 -2.74
C LEU A 201 21.86 8.14 -2.42
N VAL A 202 21.79 6.98 -3.06
CA VAL A 202 20.84 5.91 -2.75
C VAL A 202 21.62 4.85 -1.98
N VAL A 203 21.08 4.39 -0.85
CA VAL A 203 21.69 3.40 0.04
C VAL A 203 20.72 2.23 0.18
N GLU A 204 21.14 1.05 -0.28
CA GLU A 204 20.37 -0.18 -0.23
C GLU A 204 21.30 -1.41 -0.13
N VAL A 205 20.75 -2.53 0.32
CA VAL A 205 21.44 -3.82 0.52
C VAL A 205 20.85 -4.85 -0.45
N ASN A 206 21.09 -4.60 -1.73
CA ASN A 206 20.84 -5.49 -2.85
C ASN A 206 22.03 -5.41 -3.83
N THR A 207 21.99 -6.28 -4.84
CA THR A 207 22.78 -6.22 -6.05
C THR A 207 21.79 -6.15 -7.21
N ASP A 208 22.14 -5.42 -8.28
CA ASP A 208 21.32 -5.15 -9.48
C ASP A 208 20.34 -6.27 -9.90
#